data_AF-A0A0D6M8J3-F1
#
_entry.id   AF-A0A0D6M8J3-F1
#
_cell.length_a   1.000
_cell.length_b   1.000
_cell.length_c   1.000
_cell.angle_alpha   90.00
_cell.angle_beta   90.00
_cell.angle_gamma   90.00
#
_symmetry.space_group_name_H-M   'P 1'
#
loop_
_entity.id
_entity.type
_entity.pdbx_description
1 polymer ?
#
loop_
_entity_poly.entity_id
_entity_poly.type
_entity_poly.pdbx_seq_one_letter_code
_entity_poly.pdbx_strand_id
1 'polypeptide(L)'
;MFGYDDSYGYSTALLAVAPYATQLAMGPVAWLLFFPLFALPAVSLMLSIGSLSTHGPVLTYKRLAPIAAGIGWALTWHVSERLYVEGLRAAQNLLYLVFSLRFNLDWAVECGHQYNSRFCVNFDEQNVTVPSEYHHSPENHWPAQEFNRFVFVAPLSY
;
A
#
# COMPACT_ATOMS: atom_id res chain seq x y z
N MET A 1 -25.74 -17.63 6.19
CA MET A 1 -25.48 -17.70 4.74
C MET A 1 -25.70 -16.30 4.22
N PHE A 2 -24.64 -15.51 4.05
CA PHE A 2 -24.76 -14.14 3.50
C PHE A 2 -25.24 -14.25 2.06
N GLY A 3 -26.28 -13.50 1.69
CA GLY A 3 -26.75 -13.47 0.30
C GLY A 3 -25.63 -12.96 -0.61
N TYR A 4 -25.58 -13.45 -1.84
CA TYR A 4 -24.62 -12.98 -2.85
C TYR A 4 -24.62 -11.45 -2.93
N ASP A 5 -25.79 -10.81 -2.86
CA ASP A 5 -25.97 -9.36 -2.89
C ASP A 5 -25.44 -8.63 -1.63
N ASP A 6 -25.55 -9.24 -0.45
CA ASP A 6 -25.01 -8.67 0.79
C ASP A 6 -23.48 -8.58 0.71
N SER A 7 -22.85 -9.61 0.13
CA SER A 7 -21.39 -9.69 0.03
C SER A 7 -20.79 -8.55 -0.81
N TYR A 8 -21.46 -8.10 -1.87
CA TYR A 8 -21.00 -6.96 -2.68
C TYR A 8 -21.17 -5.62 -1.96
N GLY A 9 -22.27 -5.45 -1.23
CA GLY A 9 -22.52 -4.25 -0.42
C GLY A 9 -21.44 -4.06 0.66
N TYR A 10 -21.14 -5.13 1.40
CA TYR A 10 -20.08 -5.09 2.42
C TYR A 10 -18.68 -4.95 1.81
N SER A 11 -18.39 -5.62 0.69
CA SER A 11 -17.08 -5.54 0.05
C SER A 11 -16.79 -4.14 -0.51
N THR A 12 -17.80 -3.50 -1.12
CA THR A 12 -17.66 -2.12 -1.62
C THR A 12 -17.53 -1.10 -0.49
N ALA A 13 -18.29 -1.27 0.60
CA ALA A 13 -18.14 -0.44 1.80
C ALA A 13 -16.78 -0.62 2.47
N LEU A 14 -16.29 -1.86 2.59
CA LEU A 14 -14.95 -2.16 3.13
C LEU A 14 -13.83 -1.59 2.25
N LEU A 15 -13.94 -1.71 0.92
CA LEU A 15 -12.97 -1.10 -0.01
C LEU A 15 -12.99 0.44 0.06
N ALA A 16 -14.16 1.05 0.29
CA ALA A 16 -14.26 2.49 0.50
C ALA A 16 -13.67 2.93 1.85
N VAL A 17 -13.73 2.08 2.88
CA VAL A 17 -13.20 2.36 4.23
C VAL A 17 -11.71 2.00 4.38
N ALA A 18 -11.19 1.07 3.57
CA ALA A 18 -9.78 0.65 3.56
C ALA A 18 -8.75 1.80 3.53
N PRO A 19 -8.90 2.87 2.71
CA PRO A 19 -7.95 3.99 2.70
C PRO A 19 -7.99 4.86 3.96
N TYR A 20 -8.93 4.67 4.89
CA TYR A 20 -8.98 5.43 6.14
C TYR A 20 -8.02 4.88 7.20
N ALA A 21 -7.73 3.58 7.18
CA ALA A 21 -6.77 2.97 8.10
C ALA A 21 -5.36 3.54 7.90
N THR A 22 -4.98 3.82 6.65
CA THR A 22 -3.69 4.44 6.31
C THR A 22 -3.67 5.93 6.65
N GLN A 23 -4.80 6.63 6.55
CA GLN A 23 -4.92 8.04 6.97
C GLN A 23 -4.84 8.21 8.49
N LEU A 24 -5.37 7.25 9.27
CA LEU A 24 -5.24 7.24 10.73
C LEU A 24 -3.80 7.10 11.21
N ALA A 25 -2.98 6.31 10.51
CA ALA A 25 -1.58 6.08 10.88
C ALA A 25 -0.67 7.29 10.62
N MET A 26 -1.06 8.21 9.73
CA MET A 26 -0.27 9.39 9.35
C MET A 26 -0.90 10.72 9.82
N GLY A 27 -1.98 10.66 10.60
CA GLY A 27 -2.76 11.84 10.99
C GLY A 27 -2.16 12.65 12.14
N PRO A 28 -2.21 14.00 12.11
CA PRO A 28 -1.83 14.83 13.25
C PRO A 28 -2.76 14.58 14.46
N VAL A 29 -2.35 14.99 15.67
CA VAL A 29 -3.13 14.78 16.92
C VAL A 29 -4.58 15.27 16.81
N ALA A 30 -4.87 16.30 16.00
CA ALA A 30 -6.22 16.77 15.72
C ALA A 30 -7.14 15.69 15.12
N TRP A 31 -6.59 14.70 14.42
CA TRP A 31 -7.33 13.57 13.85
C TRP A 31 -8.01 12.72 14.93
N LEU A 32 -7.44 12.64 16.13
CA LEU A 32 -8.07 11.94 17.26
C LEU A 32 -9.40 12.56 17.70
N LEU A 33 -9.63 13.84 17.40
CA LEU A 33 -10.89 14.54 17.68
C LEU A 33 -11.83 14.54 16.47
N PHE A 34 -11.30 14.77 15.26
CA PHE A 34 -12.10 14.79 14.03
C PHE A 34 -12.65 13.41 13.65
N PHE A 35 -11.86 12.37 13.87
CA PHE A 35 -12.24 11.01 13.49
C PHE A 35 -13.49 10.51 14.23
N PRO A 36 -13.58 10.53 15.57
CA PRO A 36 -14.77 10.07 16.26
C PRO A 36 -15.98 10.99 16.06
N LEU A 37 -15.76 12.29 15.82
CA LEU A 37 -16.85 13.26 15.72
C LEU A 37 -17.49 13.30 14.32
N PHE A 38 -16.70 13.11 13.25
CA PHE A 38 -17.19 13.26 11.87
C PHE A 38 -17.01 11.99 11.04
N ALA A 39 -15.85 11.34 11.11
CA ALA A 39 -15.58 10.17 10.27
C ALA A 39 -16.37 8.94 10.73
N LEU A 40 -16.41 8.65 12.03
CA LEU A 40 -17.16 7.50 12.55
C LEU A 40 -18.68 7.59 12.26
N PRO A 41 -19.38 8.71 12.50
CA PRO A 41 -20.79 8.81 12.15
C PRO A 41 -21.03 8.73 10.64
N ALA A 42 -20.16 9.33 9.82
CA ALA A 42 -20.30 9.28 8.36
C ALA A 42 -20.11 7.85 7.82
N VAL A 43 -19.13 7.10 8.35
CA VAL A 43 -18.91 5.70 7.99
C VAL A 43 -20.07 4.83 8.47
N SER A 44 -20.54 5.04 9.70
CA SER A 44 -21.71 4.32 10.23
C SER A 44 -22.95 4.56 9.37
N LEU A 45 -23.17 5.78 8.91
CA LEU A 45 -24.27 6.12 8.01
C LEU A 45 -24.13 5.39 6.67
N MET A 46 -22.94 5.42 6.04
CA MET A 46 -22.70 4.74 4.78
C MET A 46 -22.89 3.23 4.89
N LEU A 47 -22.41 2.60 5.97
CA LEU A 47 -22.59 1.18 6.22
C LEU A 47 -24.07 0.81 6.42
N SER A 48 -24.80 1.59 7.23
CA SER A 48 -26.24 1.37 7.45
C SER A 48 -27.04 1.52 6.15
N ILE A 49 -26.74 2.54 5.34
CA ILE A 49 -27.39 2.74 4.03
C ILE A 49 -27.10 1.55 3.10
N GLY A 50 -25.84 1.10 3.04
CA GLY A 50 -25.46 -0.06 2.23
C GLY A 50 -26.13 -1.35 2.67
N SER A 51 -26.24 -1.57 3.99
CA SER A 51 -26.92 -2.76 4.54
C SER A 51 -28.43 -2.75 4.27
N LEU A 52 -29.06 -1.57 4.25
CA LEU A 52 -30.48 -1.44 3.99
C LEU A 52 -30.81 -1.56 2.50
N SER A 53 -29.92 -1.08 1.64
CA SER A 53 -30.19 -1.00 0.21
C SER A 53 -29.93 -2.32 -0.52
N THR A 54 -29.03 -3.17 -0.02
CA THR A 54 -28.62 -4.45 -0.64
C THR A 54 -28.30 -4.35 -2.13
N HIS A 55 -27.89 -3.15 -2.58
CA HIS A 55 -27.72 -2.80 -3.98
C HIS A 55 -26.47 -1.96 -4.17
N GLY A 56 -25.94 -1.96 -5.38
CA GLY A 56 -24.82 -1.10 -5.75
C GLY A 56 -25.11 0.38 -5.49
N PRO A 57 -24.06 1.22 -5.36
CA PRO A 57 -24.18 2.62 -4.97
C PRO A 57 -25.03 3.45 -5.94
N VAL A 58 -24.94 3.23 -7.26
CA VAL A 58 -25.74 3.94 -8.27
C VAL A 58 -27.25 3.72 -8.03
N LEU A 59 -27.67 2.47 -7.83
CA LEU A 59 -29.08 2.13 -7.61
C LEU A 59 -29.54 2.60 -6.23
N THR A 60 -28.69 2.49 -5.21
CA THR A 60 -28.96 2.95 -3.85
C THR A 60 -29.25 4.45 -3.81
N TYR A 61 -28.37 5.28 -4.37
CA TYR A 61 -28.58 6.73 -4.40
C TYR A 61 -29.75 7.14 -5.29
N LYS A 62 -29.98 6.44 -6.40
CA LYS A 62 -31.16 6.66 -7.27
C LYS A 62 -32.49 6.41 -6.54
N ARG A 63 -32.54 5.42 -5.63
CA ARG A 63 -33.74 5.12 -4.83
C ARG A 63 -33.93 6.07 -3.66
N LEU A 64 -32.85 6.57 -3.05
CA LEU A 64 -32.91 7.58 -2.00
C LEU A 64 -33.41 8.93 -2.53
N ALA A 65 -32.78 9.42 -3.61
CA ALA A 65 -33.20 10.62 -4.30
C ALA A 65 -32.74 10.55 -5.78
N PRO A 66 -33.64 10.63 -6.77
CA PRO A 66 -33.27 10.46 -8.17
C PRO A 66 -32.26 11.50 -8.67
N ILE A 67 -32.25 12.70 -8.09
CA ILE A 67 -31.26 13.75 -8.39
C ILE A 67 -29.85 13.41 -7.87
N ALA A 68 -29.76 12.58 -6.83
CA ALA A 68 -28.50 12.16 -6.21
C ALA A 68 -27.85 10.96 -6.92
N ALA A 69 -28.44 10.44 -8.00
CA ALA A 69 -27.86 9.31 -8.76
C ALA A 69 -26.42 9.58 -9.24
N GLY A 70 -26.06 10.85 -9.47
CA GLY A 70 -24.68 11.25 -9.81
C GLY A 70 -23.66 10.93 -8.71
N ILE A 71 -24.06 10.95 -7.44
CA ILE A 71 -23.19 10.60 -6.30
C ILE A 71 -22.78 9.12 -6.38
N GLY A 72 -23.74 8.24 -6.73
CA GLY A 72 -23.45 6.82 -6.91
C GLY A 72 -22.42 6.56 -8.01
N TRP A 73 -22.50 7.29 -9.12
CA TRP A 73 -21.51 7.20 -10.21
C TRP A 73 -20.13 7.73 -9.80
N ALA A 74 -20.07 8.88 -9.11
CA ALA A 74 -18.84 9.43 -8.60
C ALA A 74 -18.15 8.47 -7.62
N LEU A 75 -18.91 7.80 -6.75
CA LEU A 75 -18.39 6.82 -5.81
C LEU A 75 -17.81 5.59 -6.52
N THR A 76 -18.51 5.07 -7.54
CA THR A 76 -17.98 3.95 -8.34
C THR A 76 -16.69 4.31 -9.05
N TRP A 77 -16.60 5.53 -9.61
CA TRP A 77 -15.38 6.01 -10.25
C TRP A 77 -14.23 6.08 -9.25
N HIS A 78 -14.45 6.71 -8.09
CA HIS A 78 -13.42 6.86 -7.07
C HIS A 78 -12.88 5.51 -6.57
N VAL A 79 -13.78 4.53 -6.34
CA VAL A 79 -13.38 3.18 -5.94
C VAL A 79 -12.57 2.50 -7.05
N SER A 80 -12.95 2.68 -8.33
CA SER A 80 -12.21 2.08 -9.45
C SER A 80 -10.79 2.62 -9.60
N GLU A 81 -10.59 3.93 -9.42
CA GLU A 81 -9.27 4.56 -9.47
C GLU A 81 -8.37 4.03 -8.34
N ARG A 82 -8.91 3.98 -7.12
CA ARG A 82 -8.16 3.47 -5.96
C ARG A 82 -7.83 2.00 -6.10
N LEU A 83 -8.76 1.18 -6.58
CA LEU A 83 -8.54 -0.25 -6.79
C LEU A 83 -7.43 -0.50 -7.83
N TYR A 84 -7.39 0.31 -8.90
CA TYR A 84 -6.34 0.20 -9.92
C TYR A 84 -4.94 0.50 -9.34
N VAL A 85 -4.80 1.62 -8.63
CA VAL A 85 -3.50 2.04 -8.06
C VAL A 85 -3.03 1.10 -6.95
N GLU A 86 -3.92 0.73 -6.03
CA GLU A 86 -3.57 -0.19 -4.94
C GLU A 86 -3.33 -1.62 -5.45
N GLY A 87 -4.01 -2.03 -6.52
CA GLY A 87 -3.76 -3.30 -7.20
C GLY A 87 -2.35 -3.37 -7.80
N LEU A 88 -1.90 -2.31 -8.47
CA LEU A 88 -0.52 -2.22 -8.99
C LEU A 88 0.50 -2.25 -7.85
N ARG A 89 0.26 -1.51 -6.76
CA ARG A 89 1.14 -1.52 -5.58
C ARG A 89 1.21 -2.89 -4.91
N ALA A 90 0.06 -3.57 -4.76
CA ALA A 90 -0.01 -4.91 -4.21
C ALA A 90 0.74 -5.93 -5.09
N ALA A 91 0.59 -5.85 -6.41
CA ALA A 91 1.33 -6.69 -7.35
C ALA A 91 2.85 -6.46 -7.24
N GLN A 92 3.28 -5.19 -7.18
CA GLN A 92 4.69 -4.85 -6.98
C GLN A 92 5.23 -5.40 -5.65
N ASN A 93 4.48 -5.23 -4.56
CA ASN A 93 4.86 -5.76 -3.25
C ASN A 93 4.94 -7.29 -3.25
N LEU A 94 4.04 -7.98 -3.95
CA LEU A 94 4.07 -9.43 -4.09
C LEU A 94 5.31 -9.90 -4.85
N LEU A 95 5.67 -9.21 -5.95
CA LEU A 95 6.90 -9.50 -6.68
C LEU A 95 8.13 -9.34 -5.80
N TYR A 96 8.23 -8.23 -5.06
CA TYR A 96 9.34 -8.03 -4.12
C TYR A 96 9.38 -9.09 -3.02
N LEU A 97 8.22 -9.53 -2.51
CA LEU A 97 8.16 -10.60 -1.52
C LEU A 97 8.71 -11.91 -2.09
N VAL A 98 8.30 -12.30 -3.29
CA VAL A 98 8.80 -13.52 -3.96
C VAL A 98 10.30 -13.42 -4.26
N PHE A 99 10.78 -12.26 -4.72
CA PHE A 99 12.20 -12.05 -4.99
C PHE A 99 13.06 -11.98 -3.72
N SER A 100 12.46 -11.66 -2.57
CA SER A 100 13.13 -11.66 -1.27
C SER A 100 13.28 -13.06 -0.67
N LEU A 101 12.68 -14.10 -1.26
CA LEU A 101 12.88 -15.51 -0.86
C LEU A 101 14.24 -16.04 -1.34
N ARG A 102 15.32 -15.38 -0.93
CA ARG A 102 16.71 -15.69 -1.28
C ARG A 102 17.61 -15.42 -0.08
N PHE A 103 18.80 -16.02 -0.09
CA PHE A 103 19.79 -15.80 0.97
C PHE A 103 20.47 -14.44 0.84
N ASN A 104 20.66 -13.94 -0.39
CA ASN A 104 21.19 -12.59 -0.63
C ASN A 104 20.24 -11.82 -1.57
N LEU A 105 20.05 -10.53 -1.31
CA LEU A 105 19.25 -9.59 -2.11
C LEU A 105 20.14 -8.72 -3.01
N ASP A 106 20.86 -9.35 -3.93
CA ASP A 106 21.86 -8.69 -4.78
C ASP A 106 21.25 -7.69 -5.78
N TRP A 107 19.93 -7.81 -6.04
CA TRP A 107 19.21 -6.99 -7.03
C TRP A 107 19.17 -5.50 -6.68
N ALA A 108 19.33 -5.15 -5.40
CA ALA A 108 19.30 -3.78 -4.90
C ALA A 108 20.68 -3.26 -4.48
N VAL A 109 21.67 -4.14 -4.30
CA VAL A 109 23.04 -3.78 -3.85
C VAL A 109 24.03 -3.69 -4.99
N GLU A 110 23.94 -4.64 -5.92
CA GLU A 110 24.95 -4.85 -6.95
C GLU A 110 24.50 -4.35 -8.32
N CYS A 111 25.44 -3.73 -9.03
CA CYS A 111 25.26 -3.20 -10.36
C CYS A 111 25.57 -4.21 -11.48
N GLY A 112 25.96 -5.45 -11.14
CA GLY A 112 26.41 -6.48 -12.10
C GLY A 112 25.33 -7.11 -13.00
N HIS A 113 24.08 -6.66 -12.90
CA HIS A 113 22.97 -7.25 -13.66
C HIS A 113 22.74 -6.61 -15.04
N GLN A 114 22.19 -7.39 -15.99
CA GLN A 114 21.93 -6.94 -17.37
C GLN A 114 20.95 -5.76 -17.47
N TYR A 115 20.09 -5.56 -16.47
CA TYR A 115 19.14 -4.45 -16.43
C TYR A 115 19.77 -3.14 -15.94
N ASN A 116 20.99 -3.17 -15.42
CA ASN A 116 21.65 -1.98 -14.88
C ASN A 116 22.30 -1.15 -15.99
N SER A 117 22.23 0.16 -15.82
CA SER A 117 22.91 1.11 -16.71
C SER A 117 24.28 1.50 -16.16
N ARG A 118 25.08 2.20 -16.98
CA ARG A 118 26.38 2.79 -16.58
C ARG A 118 26.31 3.78 -15.41
N PHE A 119 25.12 4.20 -15.00
CA PHE A 119 24.91 5.14 -13.90
C PHE A 119 24.58 4.44 -12.57
N CYS A 120 24.58 3.10 -12.55
CA CYS A 120 24.38 2.34 -11.32
C CYS A 120 25.59 2.50 -10.40
N VAL A 121 25.34 2.64 -9.10
CA VAL A 121 26.37 2.75 -8.06
C VAL A 121 26.22 1.56 -7.12
N ASN A 122 27.31 0.82 -6.90
CA ASN A 122 27.33 -0.29 -5.94
C ASN A 122 27.25 0.27 -4.52
N PHE A 123 26.35 -0.28 -3.72
CA PHE A 123 26.16 0.15 -2.34
C PHE A 123 26.94 -0.69 -1.31
N ASP A 124 27.64 -1.73 -1.76
CA ASP A 124 28.55 -2.57 -0.94
C ASP A 124 30.01 -2.08 -1.00
N GLU A 125 30.34 -1.23 -1.98
CA GLU A 125 31.72 -0.75 -2.16
C GLU A 125 32.09 0.29 -1.09
N GLN A 126 33.01 -0.10 -0.19
CA GLN A 126 33.73 0.85 0.65
C GLN A 126 34.65 1.68 -0.25
N ASN A 127 34.31 2.95 -0.45
CA ASN A 127 35.11 3.83 -1.30
C ASN A 127 36.41 4.22 -0.59
N VAL A 128 37.50 3.48 -0.87
CA VAL A 128 38.83 3.56 -0.22
C VAL A 128 39.50 4.95 -0.33
N THR A 129 38.91 5.86 -1.11
CA THR A 129 39.41 7.23 -1.31
C THR A 129 38.98 8.22 -0.22
N VAL A 130 37.96 7.89 0.59
CA VAL A 130 37.52 8.70 1.71
C VAL A 130 38.16 8.16 2.99
N PRO A 131 38.94 8.96 3.75
CA PRO A 131 39.49 8.55 5.03
C PRO A 131 38.40 7.95 5.92
N SER A 132 38.71 6.88 6.67
CA SER A 132 37.74 6.10 7.45
C SER A 132 36.90 6.93 8.44
N GLU A 133 37.33 8.15 8.75
CA GLU A 133 36.66 9.11 9.62
C GLU A 133 35.48 9.84 8.95
N TYR A 134 35.41 9.85 7.61
CA TYR A 134 34.34 10.46 6.81
C TYR A 134 33.55 9.43 5.99
N HIS A 135 33.68 8.14 6.32
CA HIS A 135 32.95 7.06 5.67
C HIS A 135 31.48 7.09 6.10
N HIS A 136 30.72 8.05 5.57
CA HIS A 136 29.27 7.97 5.58
C HIS A 136 28.89 6.89 4.56
N SER A 137 28.67 5.65 5.03
CA SER A 137 27.70 4.79 4.35
C SER A 137 26.46 5.65 4.11
N PRO A 138 25.84 5.64 2.92
CA PRO A 138 24.59 6.35 2.76
C PRO A 138 23.68 5.91 3.93
N GLU A 139 23.24 6.85 4.77
CA GLU A 139 22.33 6.59 5.92
C GLU A 139 20.92 6.23 5.43
N ASN A 140 20.85 5.61 4.26
CA ASN A 140 19.67 5.03 3.72
C ASN A 140 19.60 3.65 4.36
N HIS A 141 18.80 3.49 5.40
CA HIS A 141 18.52 2.18 5.99
C HIS A 141 17.58 1.37 5.07
N TRP A 142 18.00 1.11 3.84
CA TRP A 142 17.16 0.34 2.95
C TRP A 142 17.14 -1.12 3.41
N PRO A 143 15.96 -1.75 3.48
CA PRO A 143 15.80 -3.07 4.09
C PRO A 143 16.69 -4.16 3.51
N ALA A 144 17.01 -4.10 2.20
CA ALA A 144 17.86 -5.12 1.57
C ALA A 144 19.35 -4.98 1.93
N GLN A 145 19.83 -3.78 2.31
CA GLN A 145 21.18 -3.57 2.83
C GLN A 145 21.35 -4.23 4.20
N GLU A 146 20.38 -3.99 5.10
CA GLU A 146 20.38 -4.59 6.43
C GLU A 146 20.17 -6.10 6.35
N PHE A 147 19.29 -6.58 5.47
CA PHE A 147 19.07 -8.02 5.29
C PHE A 147 20.37 -8.76 4.93
N ASN A 148 21.11 -8.26 3.93
CA ASN A 148 22.37 -8.89 3.52
C ASN A 148 23.45 -8.81 4.60
N ARG A 149 23.40 -7.84 5.52
CA ARG A 149 24.32 -7.74 6.66
C ARG A 149 24.11 -8.82 7.71
N PHE A 150 22.88 -9.29 7.90
CA PHE A 150 22.52 -10.25 8.95
C PHE A 150 22.40 -11.70 8.48
N VAL A 151 22.41 -11.96 7.16
CA VAL A 151 22.46 -13.34 6.65
C VAL A 151 23.89 -13.87 6.78
N PHE A 152 24.00 -14.94 7.58
CA PHE A 152 25.21 -15.72 7.80
C PHE A 152 25.94 -16.02 6.48
N VAL A 153 27.10 -15.41 6.32
CA VAL A 153 28.20 -15.97 5.53
C VAL A 153 28.51 -17.34 6.13
N ALA A 154 27.86 -18.39 5.62
CA ALA A 154 28.53 -19.68 5.52
C ALA A 154 29.49 -19.51 4.34
N PRO A 155 30.81 -19.43 4.56
CA PRO A 155 31.75 -19.43 3.46
C PRO A 155 31.61 -20.80 2.80
N LEU A 156 30.95 -20.86 1.65
CA LEU A 156 31.15 -21.97 0.72
C LEU A 156 32.51 -21.73 0.07
N SER A 157 33.56 -22.12 0.80
CA SER A 157 34.86 -22.42 0.25
C SER A 157 34.73 -23.68 -0.62
N TYR A 158 34.75 -23.53 -1.93
CA TYR A 158 35.21 -24.53 -2.88
C TYR A 158 35.94 -23.85 -4.03
#